data_AF-A0A933QKH7-F1
#
_entry.id   AF-A0A933QKH7-F1
#
_cell.length_a   1.000
_cell.length_b   1.000
_cell.length_c   1.000
_cell.angle_alpha   90.00
_cell.angle_beta   90.00
_cell.angle_gamma   90.00
#
_symmetry.space_group_name_H-M   'P 1'
#
loop_
_entity.id
_entity.type
_entity.pdbx_description
1 polymer ?
#
loop_
_entity_poly.entity_id
_entity_poly.type
_entity_poly.pdbx_seq_one_letter_code
_entity_poly.pdbx_strand_id
1 'polypeptide(L)'
;MLELIVGQMKPLLTIAEIEGDAVYAYAPESKVQRGETLLELCESTYLAFRDRVESVRRRTTCQCNACKSIPNLDLKFVVHYGEYLLQSVSGITKLVGSDINLVHRLLKNHVSEATGWKAYALFSDAALTQMKVKPEGLHEETEHYEHLGEVKTHSLNLHARYKELMDLRRVFISPEDADLIMSFLIPASPITIWGWMNEPEKRLQWETFDDIRPLIRPGGRTGAGARNHCAHGKNVVAETILDWRPFEYYTVEFPMAVQSRCLETEPDRTRLDIKIKLKMPLPQRLTRPLAQFMFKQFKAARQFETMVRLIAEQAVGDESKV
;
A
#
# COMPACT_ATOMS: atom_id res chain seq x y z
N MET A 1 5.07 7.45 15.35
CA MET A 1 5.85 7.11 14.13
C MET A 1 7.11 6.35 14.51
N LEU A 2 7.94 6.89 15.39
CA LEU A 2 9.11 6.20 15.95
C LEU A 2 8.81 4.79 16.51
N GLU A 3 7.74 4.64 17.30
CA GLU A 3 7.34 3.33 17.82
C GLU A 3 7.09 2.27 16.73
N LEU A 4 6.55 2.68 15.58
CA LEU A 4 6.35 1.79 14.44
C LEU A 4 7.70 1.36 13.85
N ILE A 5 8.62 2.30 13.67
CA ILE A 5 9.98 2.02 13.15
C ILE A 5 10.72 1.08 14.10
N VAL A 6 10.70 1.38 15.39
CA VAL A 6 11.30 0.55 16.44
C VAL A 6 10.67 -0.86 16.44
N GLY A 7 9.34 -0.94 16.31
CA GLY A 7 8.63 -2.21 16.24
C GLY A 7 9.02 -3.07 15.04
N GLN A 8 9.25 -2.45 13.89
CA GLN A 8 9.70 -3.14 12.67
C GLN A 8 11.16 -3.61 12.77
N MET A 9 12.03 -2.83 13.41
CA MET A 9 13.48 -3.10 13.46
C MET A 9 13.88 -4.14 14.51
N LYS A 10 13.23 -4.14 15.68
CA LYS A 10 13.57 -5.00 16.84
C LYS A 10 13.68 -6.51 16.56
N PRO A 11 12.88 -7.13 15.66
CA PRO A 11 13.01 -8.55 15.36
C PRO A 11 14.41 -8.94 14.84
N LEU A 12 15.05 -8.07 14.05
CA LEU A 12 16.36 -8.34 13.46
C LEU A 12 17.48 -7.57 14.17
N LEU A 13 17.25 -6.31 14.54
CA LEU A 13 18.27 -5.41 15.07
C LEU A 13 18.09 -5.14 16.57
N THR A 14 19.19 -4.91 17.27
CA THR A 14 19.19 -4.40 18.64
C THR A 14 19.16 -2.88 18.60
N ILE A 15 18.15 -2.27 19.22
CA ILE A 15 18.07 -0.80 19.33
C ILE A 15 19.11 -0.34 20.36
N ALA A 16 20.04 0.49 19.92
CA ALA A 16 21.06 1.08 20.77
C ALA A 16 20.55 2.37 21.40
N GLU A 17 20.12 3.33 20.59
CA GLU A 17 19.71 4.67 21.05
C GLU A 17 18.58 5.24 20.18
N ILE A 18 17.85 6.22 20.72
CA ILE A 18 16.89 7.06 20.00
C ILE A 18 17.39 8.50 20.13
N GLU A 19 17.76 9.12 19.01
CA GLU A 19 18.35 10.46 18.95
C GLU A 19 17.37 11.42 18.28
N GLY A 20 16.51 12.05 19.09
CA GLY A 20 15.44 12.91 18.56
C GLY A 20 14.43 12.12 17.73
N ASP A 21 14.50 12.23 16.40
CA ASP A 21 13.67 11.52 15.43
C ASP A 21 14.39 10.36 14.71
N ALA A 22 15.64 10.07 15.07
CA ALA A 22 16.42 8.96 14.55
C ALA A 22 16.40 7.74 15.48
N VAL A 23 16.41 6.54 14.87
CA VAL A 23 16.54 5.27 15.58
C VAL A 23 17.88 4.66 15.21
N TYR A 24 18.74 4.44 16.21
CA TYR A 24 20.04 3.82 16.03
C TYR A 24 19.99 2.36 16.46
N ALA A 25 20.38 1.45 15.57
CA ALA A 25 20.28 0.02 15.78
C ALA A 25 21.46 -0.73 15.16
N TYR A 26 21.82 -1.88 15.74
CA TYR A 26 22.94 -2.69 15.31
C TYR A 26 22.61 -4.18 15.37
N ALA A 27 23.38 -4.99 14.65
CA ALA A 27 23.37 -6.44 14.79
C ALA A 27 24.79 -6.98 14.54
N PRO A 28 25.23 -8.01 15.28
CA PRO A 28 26.44 -8.72 14.92
C PRO A 28 26.22 -9.44 13.59
N GLU A 29 27.29 -9.62 12.82
CA GLU A 29 27.24 -10.30 11.50
C GLU A 29 26.55 -11.66 11.56
N SER A 30 26.79 -12.43 12.63
CA SER A 30 26.20 -13.75 12.84
C SER A 30 24.67 -13.77 12.90
N LYS A 31 24.03 -12.62 13.16
CA LYS A 31 22.56 -12.49 13.21
C LYS A 31 21.95 -12.23 11.83
N VAL A 32 22.71 -11.72 10.86
CA VAL A 32 22.25 -11.42 9.50
C VAL A 32 22.85 -12.44 8.53
N GLN A 33 22.19 -13.59 8.40
CA GLN A 33 22.69 -14.70 7.56
C GLN A 33 22.51 -14.44 6.06
N ARG A 34 21.42 -13.75 5.69
CA ARG A 34 21.10 -13.36 4.32
C ARG A 34 21.09 -11.84 4.24
N GLY A 35 22.03 -11.25 3.50
CA GLY A 35 22.15 -9.79 3.37
C GLY A 35 20.90 -9.12 2.82
N GLU A 36 20.16 -9.80 1.94
CA GLU A 36 18.89 -9.33 1.39
C GLU A 36 17.84 -9.05 2.48
N THR A 37 17.91 -9.72 3.63
CA THR A 37 16.99 -9.49 4.75
C THR A 37 17.10 -8.08 5.33
N LEU A 38 18.28 -7.44 5.28
CA LEU A 38 18.39 -6.03 5.68
C LEU A 38 17.71 -5.10 4.68
N LEU A 39 17.83 -5.39 3.38
CA LEU A 39 17.15 -4.63 2.34
C LEU A 39 15.62 -4.77 2.46
N GLU A 40 15.13 -6.00 2.60
CA GLU A 40 13.71 -6.32 2.84
C GLU A 40 13.19 -5.62 4.10
N LEU A 41 13.99 -5.53 5.17
CA LEU A 41 13.63 -4.82 6.39
C LEU A 41 13.49 -3.30 6.16
N CYS A 42 14.42 -2.68 5.43
CA CYS A 42 14.31 -1.27 5.04
C CYS A 42 13.05 -1.01 4.21
N GLU A 43 12.80 -1.82 3.18
CA GLU A 43 11.63 -1.71 2.31
C GLU A 43 10.32 -1.88 3.10
N SER A 44 10.22 -2.94 3.91
CA SER A 44 9.05 -3.23 4.75
C SER A 44 8.79 -2.13 5.78
N THR A 45 9.85 -1.61 6.42
CA THR A 45 9.73 -0.52 7.38
C THR A 45 9.23 0.76 6.70
N TYR A 46 9.79 1.09 5.53
CA TYR A 46 9.36 2.27 4.77
C TYR A 46 7.88 2.15 4.34
N LEU A 47 7.50 0.99 3.83
CA LEU A 47 6.13 0.65 3.45
C LEU A 47 5.15 0.85 4.61
N ALA A 48 5.43 0.26 5.78
CA ALA A 48 4.61 0.42 6.98
C ALA A 48 4.56 1.87 7.47
N PHE A 49 5.67 2.60 7.38
CA PHE A 49 5.72 4.02 7.72
C PHE A 49 4.84 4.86 6.79
N ARG A 50 4.96 4.70 5.46
CA ARG A 50 4.16 5.44 4.47
C ARG A 50 2.67 5.13 4.60
N ASP A 51 2.32 3.85 4.81
CA ASP A 51 0.94 3.44 5.08
C ASP A 51 0.40 4.15 6.34
N ARG A 52 1.23 4.30 7.38
CA ARG A 52 0.84 5.03 8.60
C ARG A 52 0.71 6.55 8.35
N VAL A 53 1.63 7.19 7.62
CA VAL A 53 1.53 8.62 7.24
C VAL A 53 0.20 8.88 6.52
N GLU A 54 -0.08 8.09 5.49
CA GLU A 54 -1.32 8.20 4.71
C GLU A 54 -2.55 7.95 5.58
N SER A 55 -2.48 6.99 6.47
CA SER A 55 -3.58 6.67 7.37
C SER A 55 -3.87 7.76 8.40
N VAL A 56 -2.85 8.48 8.87
CA VAL A 56 -3.02 9.63 9.76
C VAL A 56 -3.58 10.82 8.98
N ARG A 57 -2.99 11.14 7.81
CA ARG A 57 -3.48 12.18 6.90
C ARG A 57 -4.98 12.05 6.60
N ARG A 58 -5.47 10.81 6.43
CA ARG A 58 -6.88 10.53 6.11
C ARG A 58 -7.83 10.57 7.30
N ARG A 59 -7.34 10.29 8.52
CA ARG A 59 -8.19 10.14 9.72
C ARG A 59 -8.18 11.35 10.63
N THR A 60 -7.20 12.23 10.47
CA THR A 60 -7.04 13.38 11.34
C THR A 60 -7.81 14.59 10.79
N THR A 61 -8.82 15.04 11.53
CA THR A 61 -9.51 16.32 11.30
C THR A 61 -8.84 17.49 12.03
N CYS A 62 -7.90 17.21 12.92
CA CYS A 62 -7.12 18.22 13.66
C CYS A 62 -6.31 19.09 12.70
N GLN A 63 -6.36 20.40 12.92
CA GLN A 63 -5.70 21.41 12.09
C GLN A 63 -4.44 22.00 12.74
N CYS A 64 -3.91 21.36 13.80
CA CYS A 64 -2.67 21.82 14.43
C CYS A 64 -1.47 21.68 13.50
N ASN A 65 -0.42 22.47 13.73
CA ASN A 65 0.78 22.47 12.90
C ASN A 65 1.43 21.08 12.82
N ALA A 66 1.45 20.33 13.92
CA ALA A 66 1.98 18.97 13.93
C ALA A 66 1.22 18.06 12.94
N CYS A 67 -0.12 18.04 12.98
CA CYS A 67 -0.92 17.22 12.08
C CYS A 67 -0.81 17.65 10.61
N LYS A 68 -0.69 18.96 10.35
CA LYS A 68 -0.49 19.50 8.99
C LYS A 68 0.87 19.13 8.39
N SER A 69 1.89 18.93 9.22
CA SER A 69 3.23 18.56 8.78
C SER A 69 3.44 17.07 8.56
N ILE A 70 2.56 16.19 9.09
CA ILE A 70 2.70 14.73 8.95
C ILE A 70 2.83 14.25 7.50
N PRO A 71 2.06 14.76 6.52
CA PRO A 71 2.21 14.35 5.11
C PRO A 71 3.59 14.66 4.51
N ASN A 72 4.34 15.59 5.11
CA ASN A 72 5.68 15.99 4.66
C ASN A 72 6.79 15.15 5.30
N LEU A 73 6.46 14.23 6.22
CA LEU A 73 7.44 13.34 6.83
C LEU A 73 7.83 12.24 5.84
N ASP A 74 9.13 11.95 5.80
CA ASP A 74 9.72 10.82 5.08
C ASP A 74 10.84 10.18 5.88
N LEU A 75 11.35 9.04 5.39
CA LEU A 75 12.44 8.31 6.03
C LEU A 75 13.62 8.16 5.09
N LYS A 76 14.82 8.28 5.68
CA LYS A 76 16.04 7.76 5.10
C LYS A 76 16.65 6.70 6.02
N PHE A 77 17.29 5.70 5.42
CA PHE A 77 18.07 4.69 6.13
C PHE A 77 19.53 4.87 5.78
N VAL A 78 20.42 4.67 6.77
CA VAL A 78 21.87 4.59 6.55
C VAL A 78 22.33 3.24 7.08
N VAL A 79 22.92 2.43 6.21
CA VAL A 79 23.36 1.07 6.51
C VAL A 79 24.86 0.98 6.26
N HIS A 80 25.59 0.51 7.27
CA HIS A 80 27.03 0.37 7.24
C HIS A 80 27.44 -0.98 7.85
N TYR A 81 28.51 -1.56 7.33
CA TYR A 81 29.18 -2.72 7.91
C TYR A 81 30.60 -2.33 8.27
N GLY A 82 30.97 -2.54 9.53
CA GLY A 82 32.24 -2.15 10.12
C GLY A 82 32.34 -2.62 11.56
N GLU A 83 33.41 -2.20 12.23
CA GLU A 83 33.72 -2.60 13.60
C GLU A 83 33.06 -1.67 14.63
N TYR A 84 32.65 -2.26 15.75
CA TYR A 84 32.10 -1.49 16.86
C TYR A 84 32.47 -2.12 18.20
N LEU A 85 32.59 -1.27 19.22
CA LEU A 85 32.77 -1.67 20.60
C LEU A 85 31.54 -1.30 21.42
N LEU A 86 31.12 -2.22 22.29
CA LEU A 86 30.08 -1.96 23.27
C LEU A 86 30.74 -1.48 24.56
N GLN A 87 30.52 -0.22 24.90
CA GLN A 87 31.00 0.39 26.13
C GLN A 87 29.83 0.58 27.09
N SER A 88 29.86 -0.07 28.25
CA SER A 88 28.88 0.15 29.32
C SER A 88 29.41 1.16 30.33
N VAL A 89 28.72 2.29 30.47
CA VAL A 89 29.03 3.33 31.45
C VAL A 89 27.80 3.56 32.33
N SER A 90 27.92 3.28 33.63
CA SER A 90 26.83 3.45 34.59
C SER A 90 25.52 2.74 34.20
N GLY A 91 25.61 1.56 33.57
CA GLY A 91 24.46 0.77 33.13
C GLY A 91 23.87 1.17 31.77
N ILE A 92 24.42 2.19 31.11
CA ILE A 92 24.05 2.59 29.75
C ILE A 92 25.07 1.99 28.79
N THR A 93 24.62 1.17 27.85
CA THR A 93 25.47 0.58 26.80
C THR A 93 25.51 1.51 25.60
N LYS A 94 26.71 1.91 25.18
CA LYS A 94 26.96 2.75 24.01
C LYS A 94 27.79 2.02 22.98
N LEU A 95 27.56 2.36 21.71
CA LEU A 95 28.40 1.94 20.59
C LEU A 95 29.48 2.99 20.36
N VAL A 96 30.73 2.56 20.28
CA VAL A 96 31.88 3.44 19.99
C VAL A 96 32.79 2.80 18.95
N GLY A 97 33.42 3.63 18.12
CA GLY A 97 34.32 3.18 17.05
C GLY A 97 34.42 4.19 15.92
N SER A 98 35.42 4.02 15.05
CA SER A 98 35.58 4.82 13.82
C SER A 98 34.38 4.66 12.89
N ASP A 99 33.90 3.42 12.72
CA ASP A 99 32.75 3.13 11.85
C ASP A 99 31.45 3.69 12.44
N ILE A 100 31.33 3.75 13.76
CA ILE A 100 30.21 4.42 14.43
C ILE A 100 30.22 5.92 14.09
N ASN A 101 31.38 6.57 14.19
CA ASN A 101 31.53 7.97 13.80
C ASN A 101 31.18 8.18 12.32
N LEU A 102 31.56 7.24 11.45
CA LEU A 102 31.22 7.29 10.03
C LEU A 102 29.71 7.26 9.80
N VAL A 103 28.96 6.35 10.44
CA VAL A 103 27.49 6.30 10.30
C VAL A 103 26.83 7.62 10.69
N HIS A 104 27.26 8.23 11.80
CA HIS A 104 26.73 9.53 12.22
C HIS A 104 27.02 10.64 11.21
N ARG A 105 28.17 10.60 10.51
CA ARG A 105 28.49 11.56 9.46
C ARG A 105 27.70 11.30 8.18
N LEU A 106 27.52 10.04 7.81
CA LEU A 106 26.69 9.64 6.66
C LEU A 106 25.23 10.06 6.81
N LEU A 107 24.74 10.37 8.02
CA LEU A 107 23.42 11.01 8.19
C LEU A 107 23.35 12.42 7.56
N LYS A 108 24.50 13.07 7.34
CA LYS A 108 24.65 14.36 6.65
C LYS A 108 25.30 14.16 5.26
N ASN A 109 24.65 13.33 4.45
CA ASN A 109 25.02 13.05 3.05
C ASN A 109 24.35 14.01 2.07
N HIS A 110 24.75 13.93 0.78
CA HIS A 110 24.32 14.81 -0.31
C HIS A 110 23.36 14.15 -1.32
N VAL A 111 22.85 12.95 -1.00
CA VAL A 111 21.95 12.19 -1.88
C VAL A 111 20.70 13.00 -2.23
N SER A 112 20.15 13.75 -1.27
CA SER A 112 18.94 14.54 -1.49
C SER A 112 19.17 15.66 -2.50
N GLU A 113 20.32 16.32 -2.41
CA GLU A 113 20.78 17.39 -3.29
C GLU A 113 21.08 16.86 -4.70
N ALA A 114 21.73 15.69 -4.79
CA ALA A 114 22.11 15.07 -6.05
C ALA A 114 20.93 14.48 -6.82
N THR A 115 19.96 13.89 -6.12
CA THR A 115 18.87 13.09 -6.73
C THR A 115 17.48 13.72 -6.65
N GLY A 116 17.29 14.68 -5.75
CA GLY A 116 15.97 15.22 -5.38
C GLY A 116 15.11 14.26 -4.53
N TRP A 117 15.65 13.12 -4.10
CA TRP A 117 14.90 12.13 -3.32
C TRP A 117 14.77 12.57 -1.86
N LYS A 118 13.55 12.46 -1.30
CA LYS A 118 13.31 12.65 0.13
C LYS A 118 13.34 11.36 0.93
N ALA A 119 13.18 10.21 0.27
CA ALA A 119 13.17 8.90 0.89
C ALA A 119 14.08 7.94 0.15
N TYR A 120 15.07 7.42 0.87
CA TYR A 120 16.11 6.57 0.30
C TYR A 120 16.75 5.67 1.36
N ALA A 121 17.32 4.56 0.93
CA ALA A 121 18.24 3.75 1.75
C ALA A 121 19.65 3.92 1.20
N LEU A 122 20.56 4.48 2.00
CA LEU A 122 21.97 4.64 1.69
C LEU A 122 22.74 3.48 2.32
N PHE A 123 23.57 2.82 1.51
CA PHE A 123 24.47 1.76 1.91
C PHE A 123 25.91 2.19 1.67
N SER A 124 26.81 1.98 2.63
CA SER A 124 28.24 2.05 2.32
C SER A 124 28.65 0.91 1.39
N ASP A 125 29.73 1.08 0.65
CA ASP A 125 30.29 0.03 -0.21
C ASP A 125 30.61 -1.25 0.59
N ALA A 126 31.12 -1.09 1.82
CA ALA A 126 31.34 -2.20 2.76
C ALA A 126 30.04 -2.94 3.11
N ALA A 127 28.93 -2.22 3.31
CA ALA A 127 27.64 -2.84 3.62
C ALA A 127 27.12 -3.68 2.44
N LEU A 128 27.11 -3.13 1.22
CA LEU A 128 26.66 -3.88 0.04
C LEU A 128 27.56 -5.10 -0.25
N THR A 129 28.87 -4.92 -0.12
CA THR A 129 29.85 -6.01 -0.28
C THR A 129 29.56 -7.14 0.70
N GLN A 130 29.34 -6.82 1.98
CA GLN A 130 29.00 -7.81 2.99
C GLN A 130 27.63 -8.44 2.75
N MET A 131 26.63 -7.65 2.36
CA MET A 131 25.28 -8.15 2.06
C MET A 131 25.27 -9.11 0.87
N LYS A 132 26.25 -8.99 -0.06
CA LYS A 132 26.30 -9.74 -1.32
C LYS A 132 25.04 -9.57 -2.17
N VAL A 133 24.44 -8.38 -2.09
CA VAL A 133 23.26 -7.99 -2.87
C VAL A 133 23.61 -6.79 -3.73
N LYS A 134 23.19 -6.81 -4.99
CA LYS A 134 23.36 -5.68 -5.90
C LYS A 134 22.00 -5.34 -6.54
N PRO A 135 21.17 -4.52 -5.88
CA PRO A 135 19.93 -4.02 -6.46
C PRO A 135 20.21 -3.24 -7.76
N GLU A 136 19.30 -3.32 -8.71
CA GLU A 136 19.36 -2.50 -9.91
C GLU A 136 18.98 -1.04 -9.59
N GLY A 137 19.47 -0.10 -10.40
CA GLY A 137 19.08 1.32 -10.28
C GLY A 137 19.62 2.05 -9.05
N LEU A 138 20.67 1.54 -8.41
CA LEU A 138 21.36 2.26 -7.34
C LEU A 138 22.00 3.56 -7.86
N HIS A 139 21.86 4.63 -7.08
CA HIS A 139 22.62 5.86 -7.26
C HIS A 139 23.97 5.73 -6.53
N GLU A 140 25.06 5.76 -7.27
CA GLU A 140 26.41 5.73 -6.69
C GLU A 140 26.92 7.15 -6.45
N GLU A 141 27.44 7.40 -5.25
CA GLU A 141 28.02 8.69 -4.87
C GLU A 141 29.21 8.47 -3.92
N THR A 142 30.22 9.32 -4.00
CA THR A 142 31.35 9.32 -3.07
C THR A 142 31.19 10.49 -2.12
N GLU A 143 31.02 10.20 -0.84
CA GLU A 143 31.00 11.20 0.23
C GLU A 143 32.42 11.52 0.69
N HIS A 144 32.69 12.79 0.99
CA HIS A 144 33.97 13.23 1.52
C HIS A 144 33.81 13.83 2.91
N TYR A 145 34.54 13.28 3.89
CA TYR A 145 34.52 13.79 5.26
C TYR A 145 35.93 14.01 5.80
N GLU A 146 36.12 15.16 6.46
CA GLU A 146 37.37 15.52 7.13
C GLU A 146 37.77 14.42 8.15
N HIS A 147 38.96 13.85 8.01
CA HIS A 147 39.50 12.74 8.83
C HIS A 147 38.90 11.34 8.62
N LEU A 148 37.92 11.15 7.74
CA LEU A 148 37.42 9.81 7.35
C LEU A 148 37.71 9.48 5.88
N GLY A 149 38.10 10.47 5.08
CA GLY A 149 38.47 10.28 3.68
C GLY A 149 37.25 10.16 2.77
N GLU A 150 37.45 9.45 1.66
CA GLU A 150 36.42 9.17 0.67
C GLU A 150 35.65 7.90 1.02
N VAL A 151 34.32 8.00 1.01
CA VAL A 151 33.43 6.90 1.35
C VAL A 151 32.50 6.68 0.18
N LYS A 152 32.69 5.57 -0.53
CA LYS A 152 31.79 5.18 -1.61
C LYS A 152 30.46 4.69 -1.02
N THR A 153 29.37 5.23 -1.55
CA THR A 153 28.00 4.96 -1.13
C THR A 153 27.11 4.61 -2.30
N HIS A 154 26.04 3.88 -2.00
CA HIS A 154 25.06 3.40 -2.96
C HIS A 154 23.67 3.62 -2.37
N SER A 155 22.81 4.34 -3.09
CA SER A 155 21.50 4.75 -2.59
C SER A 155 20.35 4.21 -3.43
N LEU A 156 19.33 3.69 -2.77
CA LEU A 156 18.10 3.19 -3.38
C LEU A 156 16.94 4.16 -3.17
N ASN A 157 16.20 4.49 -4.23
CA ASN A 157 15.01 5.34 -4.17
C ASN A 157 13.82 4.58 -3.57
N LEU A 158 13.47 4.90 -2.33
CA LEU A 158 12.37 4.22 -1.63
C LEU A 158 10.99 4.69 -2.09
N HIS A 159 10.85 5.89 -2.66
CA HIS A 159 9.59 6.32 -3.26
C HIS A 159 9.23 5.49 -4.49
N ALA A 160 10.19 5.30 -5.39
CA ALA A 160 10.01 4.46 -6.58
C ALA A 160 9.68 3.03 -6.15
N ARG A 161 10.44 2.50 -5.18
CA ARG A 161 10.23 1.15 -4.66
C ARG A 161 8.86 0.97 -3.98
N TYR A 162 8.42 1.94 -3.19
CA TYR A 162 7.08 1.93 -2.59
C TYR A 162 5.99 1.90 -3.65
N LYS A 163 6.14 2.69 -4.73
CA LYS A 163 5.19 2.69 -5.84
C LYS A 163 5.13 1.33 -6.52
N GLU A 164 6.27 0.71 -6.81
CA GLU A 164 6.33 -0.65 -7.36
C GLU A 164 5.64 -1.66 -6.43
N LEU A 165 5.93 -1.63 -5.14
CA LEU A 165 5.30 -2.52 -4.16
C LEU A 165 3.79 -2.27 -4.05
N MET A 166 3.32 -1.03 -4.15
CA MET A 166 1.89 -0.72 -4.24
C MET A 166 1.26 -1.25 -5.53
N ASP A 167 1.95 -1.12 -6.66
CA ASP A 167 1.49 -1.63 -7.95
C ASP A 167 1.45 -3.17 -7.98
N LEU A 168 2.36 -3.82 -7.23
CA LEU A 168 2.40 -5.26 -7.02
C LEU A 168 1.37 -5.73 -5.96
N ARG A 169 1.05 -4.91 -4.96
CA ARG A 169 -0.07 -5.11 -4.00
C ARG A 169 -1.42 -4.89 -4.69
N ARG A 170 -1.64 -5.55 -5.84
CA ARG A 170 -2.98 -5.70 -6.39
C ARG A 170 -3.79 -6.45 -5.35
N VAL A 171 -4.72 -5.78 -4.68
CA VAL A 171 -5.71 -6.48 -3.87
C VAL A 171 -6.69 -7.05 -4.86
N PHE A 172 -6.35 -8.19 -5.45
CA PHE A 172 -7.10 -8.83 -6.51
C PHE A 172 -7.44 -10.24 -6.07
N ILE A 173 -8.72 -10.57 -6.11
CA ILE A 173 -9.17 -11.94 -5.83
C ILE A 173 -8.92 -12.75 -7.11
N SER A 174 -8.02 -13.72 -7.05
CA SER A 174 -7.82 -14.68 -8.16
C SER A 174 -9.06 -15.56 -8.35
N PRO A 175 -9.31 -16.10 -9.56
CA PRO A 175 -10.38 -17.08 -9.76
C PRO A 175 -10.29 -18.28 -8.80
N GLU A 176 -9.07 -18.71 -8.48
CA GLU A 176 -8.79 -19.84 -7.59
C GLU A 176 -9.16 -19.52 -6.14
N ASP A 177 -8.87 -18.31 -5.68
CA ASP A 177 -9.15 -17.87 -4.30
C ASP A 177 -10.61 -17.46 -4.08
N ALA A 178 -11.33 -17.12 -5.15
CA ALA A 178 -12.73 -16.71 -5.09
C ALA A 178 -13.63 -17.79 -4.46
N ASP A 179 -14.53 -17.34 -3.59
CA ASP A 179 -15.62 -18.18 -3.07
C ASP A 179 -16.83 -18.17 -4.03
N LEU A 180 -16.97 -17.11 -4.83
CA LEU A 180 -17.98 -16.97 -5.89
C LEU A 180 -17.46 -16.07 -7.00
N ILE A 181 -17.78 -16.41 -8.25
CA ILE A 181 -17.51 -15.59 -9.44
C ILE A 181 -18.83 -15.39 -10.19
N MET A 182 -19.12 -14.16 -10.60
CA MET A 182 -20.22 -13.82 -11.50
C MET A 182 -19.66 -13.09 -12.71
N SER A 183 -20.08 -13.48 -13.91
CA SER A 183 -19.58 -12.95 -15.17
C SER A 183 -20.73 -12.46 -16.04
N PHE A 184 -20.59 -11.25 -16.58
CA PHE A 184 -21.59 -10.61 -17.44
C PHE A 184 -20.93 -10.11 -18.72
N LEU A 185 -21.56 -10.36 -19.86
CA LEU A 185 -21.15 -9.81 -21.15
C LEU A 185 -22.09 -8.66 -21.50
N ILE A 186 -21.55 -7.44 -21.58
CA ILE A 186 -22.34 -6.21 -21.68
C ILE A 186 -21.97 -5.50 -22.99
N PRO A 187 -22.93 -5.21 -23.90
CA PRO A 187 -22.67 -4.51 -25.15
C PRO A 187 -22.51 -3.00 -24.90
N ALA A 188 -21.50 -2.63 -24.10
CA ALA A 188 -21.17 -1.26 -23.76
C ALA A 188 -19.67 -1.13 -23.49
N SER A 189 -19.14 0.09 -23.62
CA SER A 189 -17.73 0.37 -23.35
C SER A 189 -17.38 0.18 -21.85
N PRO A 190 -16.11 -0.10 -21.51
CA PRO A 190 -15.67 -0.13 -20.11
C PRO A 190 -15.96 1.18 -19.37
N ILE A 191 -15.93 2.32 -20.06
CA ILE A 191 -16.24 3.65 -19.49
C ILE A 191 -17.70 3.73 -19.06
N THR A 192 -18.62 3.27 -19.91
CA THR A 192 -20.05 3.26 -19.62
C THR A 192 -20.35 2.39 -18.39
N ILE A 193 -19.81 1.16 -18.37
CA ILE A 193 -20.02 0.22 -17.27
C ILE A 193 -19.36 0.75 -15.99
N TRP A 194 -18.18 1.36 -16.09
CA TRP A 194 -17.50 2.00 -14.97
C TRP A 194 -18.36 3.09 -14.32
N GLY A 195 -19.05 3.90 -15.12
CA GLY A 195 -20.01 4.90 -14.64
C GLY A 195 -21.17 4.26 -13.87
N TRP A 196 -21.82 3.24 -14.46
CA TRP A 196 -22.91 2.50 -13.81
C TRP A 196 -22.51 1.81 -12.50
N MET A 197 -21.24 1.41 -12.37
CA MET A 197 -20.71 0.79 -11.15
C MET A 197 -20.34 1.78 -10.04
N ASN A 198 -20.07 3.05 -10.37
CA ASN A 198 -19.40 3.98 -9.44
C ASN A 198 -20.11 5.32 -9.22
N GLU A 199 -21.01 5.72 -10.12
CA GLU A 199 -21.85 6.91 -9.94
C GLU A 199 -22.99 6.61 -8.95
N PRO A 200 -23.11 7.36 -7.84
CA PRO A 200 -24.14 7.08 -6.83
C PRO A 200 -25.56 7.02 -7.39
N GLU A 201 -25.93 7.96 -8.27
CA GLU A 201 -27.26 8.04 -8.87
C GLU A 201 -27.61 6.83 -9.74
N LYS A 202 -26.62 6.25 -10.44
CA LYS A 202 -26.80 5.02 -11.22
C LYS A 202 -26.82 3.80 -10.32
N ARG A 203 -25.94 3.74 -9.32
CA ARG A 203 -25.89 2.64 -8.34
C ARG A 203 -27.22 2.46 -7.60
N LEU A 204 -27.86 3.55 -7.19
CA LEU A 204 -29.17 3.52 -6.51
C LEU A 204 -30.31 2.92 -7.37
N GLN A 205 -30.13 2.78 -8.69
CA GLN A 205 -31.15 2.20 -9.57
C GLN A 205 -31.10 0.66 -9.63
N TRP A 206 -29.98 0.05 -9.23
CA TRP A 206 -29.77 -1.39 -9.36
C TRP A 206 -29.22 -2.07 -8.09
N GLU A 207 -28.51 -1.35 -7.22
CA GLU A 207 -28.16 -1.80 -5.87
C GLU A 207 -29.38 -1.63 -4.95
N THR A 208 -29.52 -2.48 -3.92
CA THR A 208 -30.65 -2.39 -2.96
C THR A 208 -30.46 -1.33 -1.87
N PHE A 209 -29.54 -0.37 -2.06
CA PHE A 209 -29.30 0.68 -1.09
C PHE A 209 -30.31 1.83 -1.27
N ASP A 210 -30.74 2.43 -0.17
CA ASP A 210 -31.62 3.59 -0.18
C ASP A 210 -30.83 4.90 -0.31
N ASP A 211 -29.54 4.87 0.07
CA ASP A 211 -28.65 6.04 0.03
C ASP A 211 -27.19 5.59 -0.13
N ILE A 212 -26.44 6.26 -1.00
CA ILE A 212 -25.00 6.05 -1.18
C ILE A 212 -24.32 7.43 -1.16
N ARG A 213 -23.55 7.71 -0.11
CA ARG A 213 -22.86 9.00 0.05
C ARG A 213 -21.36 8.84 0.23
N PRO A 214 -20.55 9.75 -0.33
CA PRO A 214 -19.12 9.79 -0.03
C PRO A 214 -18.92 10.07 1.47
N LEU A 215 -18.24 9.17 2.17
CA LEU A 215 -17.79 9.41 3.55
C LEU A 215 -16.36 9.94 3.56
N ILE A 216 -15.48 9.29 2.80
CA ILE A 216 -14.07 9.68 2.67
C ILE A 216 -13.69 9.68 1.19
N ARG A 217 -13.02 10.77 0.77
CA ARG A 217 -12.43 10.94 -0.55
C ARG A 217 -10.98 11.44 -0.40
N PRO A 218 -9.99 10.53 -0.30
CA PRO A 218 -8.59 10.94 -0.22
C PRO A 218 -8.23 11.81 -1.43
N GLY A 219 -7.66 12.99 -1.19
CA GLY A 219 -7.31 13.94 -2.26
C GLY A 219 -8.52 14.49 -3.04
N GLY A 220 -9.73 14.44 -2.48
CA GLY A 220 -10.94 15.02 -3.09
C GLY A 220 -11.56 14.17 -4.21
N ARG A 221 -11.09 12.94 -4.44
CA ARG A 221 -11.59 12.04 -5.49
C ARG A 221 -11.73 10.59 -5.01
N THR A 222 -12.36 9.75 -5.83
CA THR A 222 -12.40 8.30 -5.59
C THR A 222 -11.06 7.67 -5.95
N GLY A 223 -10.59 6.75 -5.11
CA GLY A 223 -9.31 6.05 -5.21
C GLY A 223 -9.12 5.10 -4.03
N ALA A 224 -7.97 4.42 -3.94
CA ALA A 224 -7.67 3.52 -2.83
C ALA A 224 -7.78 4.22 -1.46
N GLY A 225 -8.56 3.63 -0.56
CA GLY A 225 -8.95 4.14 0.75
C GLY A 225 -10.12 5.11 0.76
N ALA A 226 -10.77 5.38 -0.37
CA ALA A 226 -12.07 6.04 -0.39
C ALA A 226 -13.14 5.18 0.29
N ARG A 227 -14.10 5.82 0.96
CA ARG A 227 -15.18 5.13 1.66
C ARG A 227 -16.54 5.70 1.28
N ASN A 228 -17.51 4.81 1.09
CA ASN A 228 -18.91 5.16 0.90
C ASN A 228 -19.74 4.73 2.11
N HIS A 229 -20.71 5.57 2.43
CA HIS A 229 -21.78 5.29 3.36
C HIS A 229 -22.95 4.74 2.54
N CYS A 230 -23.24 3.45 2.66
CA CYS A 230 -24.33 2.80 1.97
C CYS A 230 -25.40 2.41 3.01
N ALA A 231 -26.58 3.03 2.94
CA ALA A 231 -27.67 2.76 3.86
C ALA A 231 -28.72 1.83 3.24
N HIS A 232 -29.26 0.92 4.04
CA HIS A 232 -30.44 0.12 3.70
C HIS A 232 -31.36 0.06 4.94
N GLY A 233 -32.46 0.81 4.90
CA GLY A 233 -33.34 1.04 6.04
C GLY A 233 -32.57 1.61 7.25
N LYS A 234 -32.57 0.86 8.36
CA LYS A 234 -31.82 1.23 9.58
C LYS A 234 -30.37 0.72 9.58
N ASN A 235 -29.97 -0.09 8.60
CA ASN A 235 -28.65 -0.69 8.55
C ASN A 235 -27.71 0.18 7.72
N VAL A 236 -26.54 0.46 8.28
CA VAL A 236 -25.48 1.22 7.63
C VAL A 236 -24.32 0.28 7.34
N VAL A 237 -23.93 0.22 6.07
CA VAL A 237 -22.75 -0.52 5.63
C VAL A 237 -21.73 0.46 5.10
N ALA A 238 -20.51 0.39 5.64
CA ALA A 238 -19.38 1.14 5.11
C ALA A 238 -18.67 0.30 4.05
N GLU A 239 -18.62 0.82 2.83
CA GLU A 239 -17.85 0.29 1.71
C GLU A 239 -16.48 0.96 1.69
N THR A 240 -15.38 0.19 1.56
CA THR A 240 -14.01 0.74 1.47
C THR A 240 -13.33 0.28 0.18
N ILE A 241 -12.88 1.23 -0.65
CA ILE A 241 -12.10 0.92 -1.86
C ILE A 241 -10.69 0.52 -1.44
N LEU A 242 -10.26 -0.71 -1.77
CA LEU A 242 -8.93 -1.22 -1.47
C LEU A 242 -7.94 -0.97 -2.62
N ASP A 243 -8.43 -1.07 -3.86
CA ASP A 243 -7.64 -0.86 -5.07
C ASP A 243 -8.51 -0.17 -6.14
N TRP A 244 -7.90 0.60 -7.02
CA TRP A 244 -8.63 1.45 -7.96
C TRP A 244 -7.82 1.70 -9.25
N ARG A 245 -8.15 0.97 -10.32
CA ARG A 245 -7.59 1.10 -11.67
C ARG A 245 -8.71 1.46 -12.65
N PRO A 246 -8.95 2.75 -12.91
CA PRO A 246 -10.05 3.20 -13.76
C PRO A 246 -10.16 2.42 -15.06
N PHE A 247 -11.38 1.98 -15.37
CA PHE A 247 -11.76 1.25 -16.59
C PHE A 247 -11.19 -0.17 -16.73
N GLU A 248 -10.32 -0.60 -15.82
CA GLU A 248 -9.77 -1.96 -15.79
C GLU A 248 -10.37 -2.77 -14.63
N TYR A 249 -10.13 -2.36 -13.38
CA TYR A 249 -10.71 -3.04 -12.22
C TYR A 249 -10.66 -2.17 -10.97
N TYR A 250 -11.45 -2.56 -9.98
CA TYR A 250 -11.26 -2.09 -8.61
C TYR A 250 -11.66 -3.16 -7.61
N THR A 251 -11.12 -3.04 -6.41
CA THR A 251 -11.45 -3.95 -5.31
C THR A 251 -12.02 -3.18 -4.16
N VAL A 252 -13.06 -3.76 -3.58
CA VAL A 252 -13.86 -3.14 -2.55
C VAL A 252 -14.09 -4.10 -1.40
N GLU A 253 -14.02 -3.55 -0.19
CA GLU A 253 -14.27 -4.25 1.06
C GLU A 253 -15.62 -3.83 1.64
N PHE A 254 -16.41 -4.84 1.98
CA PHE A 254 -17.58 -4.76 2.82
C PHE A 254 -17.31 -5.52 4.14
N PRO A 255 -18.12 -5.30 5.20
CA PRO A 255 -17.91 -5.96 6.49
C PRO A 255 -17.78 -7.49 6.41
N MET A 256 -18.55 -8.14 5.52
CA MET A 256 -18.59 -9.61 5.41
C MET A 256 -17.78 -10.18 4.24
N ALA A 257 -17.33 -9.36 3.29
CA ALA A 257 -16.71 -9.85 2.06
C ALA A 257 -15.80 -8.81 1.40
N VAL A 258 -14.85 -9.30 0.61
CA VAL A 258 -14.07 -8.51 -0.35
C VAL A 258 -14.55 -8.86 -1.75
N GLN A 259 -14.66 -7.87 -2.64
CA GLN A 259 -15.07 -8.05 -4.03
C GLN A 259 -14.09 -7.37 -4.99
N SER A 260 -13.62 -8.08 -6.01
CA SER A 260 -12.89 -7.50 -7.14
C SER A 260 -13.82 -7.44 -8.35
N ARG A 261 -14.02 -6.25 -8.93
CA ARG A 261 -14.83 -6.03 -10.13
C ARG A 261 -13.88 -5.70 -11.28
N CYS A 262 -13.83 -6.57 -12.29
CA CYS A 262 -12.86 -6.55 -13.38
C CYS A 262 -13.58 -6.36 -14.71
N LEU A 263 -13.06 -5.48 -15.56
CA LEU A 263 -13.54 -5.22 -16.91
C LEU A 263 -12.47 -5.68 -17.90
N GLU A 264 -12.88 -6.52 -18.85
CA GLU A 264 -12.06 -6.92 -19.97
C GLU A 264 -12.76 -6.52 -21.27
N THR A 265 -12.04 -5.81 -22.14
CA THR A 265 -12.59 -5.36 -23.42
C THR A 265 -12.56 -6.51 -24.41
N GLU A 266 -13.71 -6.81 -25.02
CA GLU A 266 -13.86 -7.68 -26.18
C GLU A 266 -14.27 -6.81 -27.40
N PRO A 267 -14.12 -7.30 -28.65
CA PRO A 267 -14.31 -6.47 -29.85
C PRO A 267 -15.62 -5.65 -29.91
N ASP A 268 -16.75 -6.20 -29.44
CA ASP A 268 -18.07 -5.56 -29.51
C ASP A 268 -18.77 -5.42 -28.14
N ARG A 269 -18.07 -5.74 -27.04
CA ARG A 269 -18.66 -5.83 -25.70
C ARG A 269 -17.58 -5.78 -24.61
N THR A 270 -17.99 -5.61 -23.37
CA THR A 270 -17.09 -5.70 -22.22
C THR A 270 -17.53 -6.83 -21.32
N ARG A 271 -16.58 -7.69 -20.91
CA ARG A 271 -16.81 -8.70 -19.87
C ARG A 271 -16.60 -8.07 -18.50
N LEU A 272 -17.61 -8.15 -17.64
CA LEU A 272 -17.56 -7.78 -16.24
C LEU A 272 -17.49 -9.05 -15.38
N ASP A 273 -16.36 -9.26 -14.70
CA ASP A 273 -16.17 -10.34 -13.74
C ASP A 273 -16.16 -9.80 -12.30
N ILE A 274 -17.02 -10.34 -11.46
CA ILE A 274 -17.15 -10.01 -10.04
C ILE A 274 -16.72 -11.22 -9.24
N LYS A 275 -15.56 -11.10 -8.58
CA LYS A 275 -14.95 -12.16 -7.78
C LYS A 275 -15.11 -11.82 -6.30
N ILE A 276 -15.64 -12.74 -5.52
CA ILE A 276 -16.05 -12.48 -4.13
C ILE A 276 -15.32 -13.43 -3.19
N LYS A 277 -14.80 -12.90 -2.08
CA LYS A 277 -14.19 -13.64 -0.98
C LYS A 277 -14.88 -13.30 0.34
N LEU A 278 -15.37 -14.31 1.07
CA LEU A 278 -15.96 -14.12 2.41
C LEU A 278 -14.88 -13.89 3.46
N LYS A 279 -15.12 -12.94 4.37
CA LYS A 279 -14.23 -12.65 5.51
C LYS A 279 -14.53 -13.57 6.70
N MET A 280 -14.33 -14.88 6.50
CA MET A 280 -14.56 -15.88 7.55
C MET A 280 -13.31 -16.74 7.80
N PRO A 281 -13.03 -17.13 9.06
CA PRO A 281 -11.90 -17.99 9.39
C PRO A 281 -12.24 -19.47 9.13
N LEU A 282 -12.76 -19.79 7.94
CA LEU A 282 -13.11 -21.16 7.54
C LEU A 282 -12.33 -21.58 6.28
N PRO A 283 -12.00 -22.88 6.12
CA PRO A 283 -11.40 -23.39 4.90
C PRO A 283 -12.30 -23.20 3.66
N GLN A 284 -11.70 -23.08 2.48
CA GLN A 284 -12.41 -22.74 1.24
C GLN A 284 -13.51 -23.72 0.84
N ARG A 285 -13.34 -25.01 1.17
CA ARG A 285 -14.34 -26.07 0.96
C ARG A 285 -15.66 -25.80 1.70
N LEU A 286 -15.63 -24.99 2.77
CA LEU A 286 -16.82 -24.60 3.54
C LEU A 286 -17.32 -23.21 3.13
N THR A 287 -16.43 -22.28 2.77
CA THR A 287 -16.83 -20.91 2.37
C THR A 287 -17.52 -20.86 1.02
N ARG A 288 -17.09 -21.67 0.03
CA ARG A 288 -17.71 -21.73 -1.32
C ARG A 288 -19.21 -22.08 -1.31
N PRO A 289 -19.65 -23.21 -0.73
CA PRO A 289 -21.08 -23.54 -0.70
C PRO A 289 -21.89 -22.52 0.11
N LEU A 290 -21.30 -21.97 1.19
CA LEU A 290 -21.95 -20.93 1.98
C LEU A 290 -22.12 -19.63 1.18
N ALA A 291 -21.09 -19.20 0.45
CA ALA A 291 -21.15 -18.04 -0.42
C ALA A 291 -22.24 -18.21 -1.48
N GLN A 292 -22.27 -19.35 -2.17
CA GLN A 292 -23.32 -19.65 -3.14
C GLN A 292 -24.72 -19.57 -2.52
N PHE A 293 -24.91 -20.16 -1.35
CA PHE A 293 -26.19 -20.12 -0.63
C PHE A 293 -26.59 -18.70 -0.24
N MET A 294 -25.70 -17.96 0.44
CA MET A 294 -25.95 -16.59 0.88
C MET A 294 -26.27 -15.67 -0.29
N PHE A 295 -25.42 -15.64 -1.32
CA PHE A 295 -25.59 -14.72 -2.45
C PHE A 295 -26.79 -15.07 -3.34
N LYS A 296 -27.19 -16.35 -3.40
CA LYS A 296 -28.47 -16.77 -4.00
C LYS A 296 -29.67 -16.24 -3.21
N GLN A 297 -29.63 -16.33 -1.89
CA GLN A 297 -30.69 -15.82 -1.01
C GLN A 297 -30.81 -14.29 -1.10
N PHE A 298 -29.69 -13.58 -1.18
CA PHE A 298 -29.65 -12.12 -1.34
C PHE A 298 -29.92 -11.63 -2.77
N LYS A 299 -30.15 -12.53 -3.73
CA LYS A 299 -30.40 -12.21 -5.16
C LYS A 299 -29.34 -11.27 -5.75
N ALA A 300 -28.08 -11.40 -5.35
CA ALA A 300 -27.02 -10.49 -5.77
C ALA A 300 -26.81 -10.49 -7.29
N ALA A 301 -26.91 -11.66 -7.94
CA ALA A 301 -26.87 -11.75 -9.40
C ALA A 301 -27.98 -10.90 -10.07
N ARG A 302 -29.18 -10.87 -9.49
CA ARG A 302 -30.32 -10.10 -10.01
C ARG A 302 -30.09 -8.59 -9.97
N GLN A 303 -29.31 -8.09 -9.01
CA GLN A 303 -28.92 -6.68 -8.95
C GLN A 303 -28.05 -6.32 -10.16
N PHE A 304 -27.01 -7.11 -10.41
CA PHE A 304 -26.14 -6.92 -11.57
C PHE A 304 -26.86 -7.15 -12.90
N GLU A 305 -27.77 -8.12 -12.99
CA GLU A 305 -28.65 -8.30 -14.17
C GLU A 305 -29.52 -7.06 -14.41
N THR A 306 -30.02 -6.41 -13.35
CA THR A 306 -30.78 -5.16 -13.47
C THR A 306 -29.91 -4.04 -14.03
N MET A 307 -28.66 -3.90 -13.57
CA MET A 307 -27.70 -2.94 -14.13
C MET A 307 -27.45 -3.21 -15.62
N VAL A 308 -27.22 -4.48 -16.01
CA VAL A 308 -27.00 -4.86 -17.41
C VAL A 308 -28.20 -4.48 -18.27
N ARG A 309 -29.43 -4.71 -17.79
CA ARG A 309 -30.65 -4.32 -18.49
C ARG A 309 -30.76 -2.81 -18.66
N LEU A 310 -30.50 -2.02 -17.61
CA LEU A 310 -30.58 -0.56 -17.66
C LEU A 310 -29.53 0.04 -18.61
N ILE A 311 -28.33 -0.53 -18.68
CA ILE A 311 -27.30 -0.14 -19.66
C ILE A 311 -27.80 -0.36 -21.09
N ALA A 312 -28.45 -1.50 -21.36
CA ALA A 312 -29.00 -1.78 -22.68
C ALA A 312 -30.16 -0.84 -23.05
N GLU A 313 -31.07 -0.55 -22.10
CA GLU A 313 -32.17 0.41 -22.29
C GLU A 313 -31.65 1.82 -22.60
N GLN A 314 -30.56 2.26 -21.94
CA GLN A 314 -29.94 3.56 -22.20
C GLN A 314 -29.37 3.64 -23.62
N ALA A 315 -28.71 2.59 -24.11
CA ALA A 315 -28.14 2.56 -25.46
C ALA A 315 -29.22 2.71 -26.55
N VAL A 316 -30.35 2.01 -26.41
CA VAL A 316 -31.50 2.12 -27.34
C VAL A 316 -32.15 3.51 -27.29
N GLY A 317 -32.26 4.09 -26.09
CA GLY A 317 -32.82 5.42 -25.89
C GLY A 317 -32.02 6.53 -26.56
N ASP A 318 -30.68 6.41 -26.56
CA ASP A 318 -29.79 7.38 -27.22
C ASP A 318 -29.82 7.24 -28.75
N GLU A 319 -29.92 6.02 -29.29
CA GLU A 319 -30.08 5.80 -30.74
C GLU A 319 -31.42 6.33 -31.29
N SER A 320 -32.49 6.28 -30.49
CA SER A 320 -33.82 6.78 -30.90
C SER A 320 -33.96 8.32 -30.91
N LYS A 321 -32.96 9.06 -30.41
CA LYS A 321 -32.94 10.53 -30.33
C LYS A 321 -32.03 11.19 -31.38
N VAL A 322 -31.33 10.40 -32.19
CA VAL A 322 -30.48 10.83 -33.30
C VAL A 322 -31.26 10.78 -34.61
#